data_AF-A0A9Q3XT10-F1
#
_entry.id   AF-A0A9Q3XT10-F1
#
_cell.length_a   1.000
_cell.length_b   1.000
_cell.length_c   1.000
_cell.angle_alpha   90.00
_cell.angle_beta   90.00
_cell.angle_gamma   90.00
#
_symmetry.space_group_name_H-M   'P 1'
#
loop_
_entity.id
_entity.type
_entity.pdbx_description
1 polymer ?
#
loop_
_entity_poly.entity_id
_entity_poly.type
_entity_poly.pdbx_seq_one_letter_code
_entity_poly.pdbx_strand_id
1 'polypeptide(L)'
;MSYIMIALLIVVTIIFGKIATKLGFSEVVGQLLSGIILGSSVLNIVHPTSLIHLLSEIGIFILMLNSGMESDIKEMRKYIKASTLIAIMGVIVPAVSFPIAFMLLGYTLKVSLFAGVVFSATSISITLAVLAEQKKLATPMGAIILSAAVLDDIIALIAVTLFSVFIGGGALGVGSLLPLIAFAMGILLRKVSFSEQLAQGLNWMGSWLFYPIFFGSIGLGIALQDLNNKLLPIMIFSILAIITKFFGSLIGAKLSGLNKTVAQAIGAGMISRGEMALVITQIGISSHLIGDAVSAEFIVAIIISTIVAPILMKPLFSKVN
;
A
#
# COMPACT_ATOMS: atom_id res chain seq x y z
N MET A 1 16.28 6.84 27.33
CA MET A 1 16.24 7.71 26.12
C MET A 1 15.41 7.09 24.99
N SER A 2 15.60 5.81 24.64
CA SER A 2 14.84 5.14 23.56
C SER A 2 13.31 5.12 23.74
N TYR A 3 12.80 4.86 24.95
CA TYR A 3 11.34 4.77 25.18
C TYR A 3 10.59 6.10 25.02
N ILE A 4 11.23 7.21 25.39
CA ILE A 4 10.64 8.56 25.25
C ILE A 4 10.52 8.93 23.77
N MET A 5 11.53 8.61 22.95
CA MET A 5 11.49 8.82 21.51
C MET A 5 10.40 7.98 20.83
N ILE A 6 10.18 6.74 21.29
CA ILE A 6 9.08 5.90 20.80
C ILE A 6 7.72 6.49 21.18
N ALA A 7 7.56 6.92 22.43
CA ALA A 7 6.33 7.58 22.88
C ALA A 7 6.05 8.87 22.07
N LEU A 8 7.09 9.67 21.82
CA LEU A 8 7.00 10.86 20.97
C LEU A 8 6.58 10.49 19.54
N LEU A 9 7.22 9.48 18.95
CA LEU A 9 6.88 8.98 17.62
C LEU A 9 5.40 8.60 17.54
N ILE A 10 4.90 7.79 18.49
CA ILE A 10 3.49 7.35 18.53
C ILE A 10 2.54 8.55 18.66
N VAL A 11 2.81 9.47 19.59
CA VAL A 11 1.91 10.61 19.83
C VAL A 11 1.82 11.50 18.61
N VAL A 12 2.96 11.86 18.02
CA VAL A 12 3.00 12.75 16.85
C VAL A 12 2.38 12.08 15.62
N THR A 13 2.66 10.78 15.40
CA THR A 13 2.07 10.03 14.29
C THR A 13 0.55 9.90 14.40
N ILE A 14 0.01 9.65 15.60
CA ILE A 14 -1.45 9.66 15.84
C ILE A 14 -2.04 11.05 15.57
N ILE A 15 -1.40 12.12 16.05
CA ILE A 15 -1.88 13.49 15.85
C ILE A 15 -1.91 13.83 14.35
N PHE A 16 -0.81 13.59 13.63
CA PHE A 16 -0.72 13.87 12.21
C PHE A 16 -1.65 13.00 11.38
N GLY A 17 -1.82 11.73 11.74
CA GLY A 17 -2.81 10.84 11.13
C GLY A 17 -4.23 11.39 11.25
N LYS A 18 -4.63 11.84 12.45
CA LYS A 18 -5.94 12.48 12.68
C LYS A 18 -6.10 13.82 11.95
N ILE A 19 -5.04 14.60 11.83
CA ILE A 19 -5.05 15.84 11.04
C ILE A 19 -5.26 15.50 9.55
N ALA A 20 -4.54 14.51 9.03
CA ALA A 20 -4.66 14.09 7.63
C ALA A 20 -6.09 13.63 7.29
N THR A 21 -6.71 12.80 8.14
CA THR A 21 -8.09 12.36 7.95
C THR A 21 -9.08 13.52 8.01
N LYS A 22 -8.89 14.49 8.91
CA LYS A 22 -9.71 15.72 8.98
C LYS A 22 -9.58 16.59 7.71
N LEU A 23 -8.44 16.55 7.04
CA LEU A 23 -8.20 17.24 5.76
C LEU A 23 -8.67 16.43 4.54
N GLY A 24 -9.23 15.23 4.73
CA GLY A 24 -9.71 14.37 3.65
C GLY A 24 -8.64 13.48 3.00
N PHE A 25 -7.47 13.34 3.61
CA PHE A 25 -6.41 12.42 3.21
C PHE A 25 -6.44 11.13 4.04
N SER A 26 -5.69 10.12 3.62
CA SER A 26 -5.50 8.89 4.41
C SER A 26 -4.71 9.17 5.68
N GLU A 27 -5.05 8.46 6.76
CA GLU A 27 -4.30 8.49 8.02
C GLU A 27 -2.82 8.16 7.82
N VAL A 28 -2.55 7.19 6.93
CA VAL A 28 -1.19 6.73 6.57
C VAL A 28 -0.31 7.87 6.06
N VAL A 29 -0.87 8.81 5.30
CA VAL A 29 -0.12 9.98 4.79
C VAL A 29 0.35 10.84 5.96
N GLY A 30 -0.53 11.11 6.93
CA GLY A 30 -0.17 11.86 8.13
C GLY A 30 0.92 11.17 8.94
N GLN A 31 0.79 9.87 9.17
CA GLN A 31 1.75 9.07 9.92
C GLN A 31 3.14 9.02 9.24
N LEU A 32 3.19 8.88 7.91
CA LEU A 32 4.45 8.96 7.16
C LEU A 32 5.09 10.34 7.27
N LEU A 33 4.31 11.41 7.07
CA LEU A 33 4.80 12.79 7.16
C LEU A 33 5.37 13.09 8.55
N SER A 34 4.73 12.61 9.62
CA SER A 34 5.30 12.75 10.97
C SER A 34 6.63 12.04 11.14
N GLY A 35 6.82 10.87 10.52
CA GLY A 35 8.12 10.19 10.49
C GLY A 35 9.18 11.04 9.80
N ILE A 36 8.88 11.60 8.63
CA ILE A 36 9.81 12.49 7.90
C ILE A 36 10.19 13.72 8.75
N ILE A 37 9.21 14.30 9.43
CA ILE A 37 9.42 15.48 10.28
C ILE A 37 10.28 15.15 11.50
N LEU A 38 10.03 14.03 12.19
CA LEU A 38 10.79 13.64 13.38
C LEU A 38 12.17 13.06 13.06
N GLY A 39 12.32 12.48 11.86
CA GLY A 39 13.53 11.82 11.39
C GLY A 39 14.62 12.79 10.98
N SER A 40 15.70 12.23 10.43
CA SER A 40 16.94 12.95 10.08
C SER A 40 16.76 14.05 9.03
N SER A 41 15.65 14.03 8.32
CA SER A 41 15.34 15.00 7.27
C SER A 41 14.98 16.39 7.76
N VAL A 42 14.35 16.52 8.93
CA VAL A 42 13.82 17.82 9.40
C VAL A 42 14.28 18.13 10.81
N LEU A 43 13.75 17.43 11.82
CA LEU A 43 14.06 17.73 13.22
C LEU A 43 15.21 16.87 13.77
N ASN A 44 15.45 15.70 13.18
CA ASN A 44 16.51 14.76 13.59
C ASN A 44 16.44 14.40 15.10
N ILE A 45 15.22 14.19 15.62
CA ILE A 45 14.96 13.92 17.05
C ILE A 45 14.83 12.41 17.30
N VAL A 46 14.21 11.70 16.36
CA VAL A 46 13.94 10.27 16.46
C VAL A 46 14.76 9.54 15.41
N HIS A 47 15.49 8.50 15.83
CA HIS A 47 16.29 7.67 14.94
C HIS A 47 15.75 6.24 14.89
N PRO A 48 15.92 5.53 13.77
CA PRO A 48 15.63 4.09 13.71
C PRO A 48 16.43 3.33 14.77
N THR A 49 15.75 2.45 15.51
CA THR A 49 16.36 1.56 16.51
C THR A 49 15.84 0.14 16.33
N SER A 50 16.55 -0.86 16.84
CA SER A 50 16.12 -2.27 16.76
C SER A 50 14.73 -2.50 17.38
N LEU A 51 14.38 -1.75 18.44
CA LEU A 51 13.06 -1.83 19.07
C LEU A 51 11.97 -1.24 18.17
N ILE A 52 12.23 -0.10 17.51
CA ILE A 52 11.29 0.46 16.52
C ILE A 52 11.10 -0.51 15.36
N HIS A 53 12.18 -1.13 14.88
CA HIS A 53 12.09 -2.14 13.82
C HIS A 53 11.22 -3.34 14.23
N LEU A 54 11.46 -3.91 15.40
CA LEU A 54 10.66 -5.04 15.91
C LEU A 54 9.17 -4.67 16.06
N LEU A 55 8.87 -3.51 16.62
CA LEU A 55 7.49 -3.04 16.77
C LEU A 55 6.83 -2.75 15.42
N SER A 56 7.61 -2.27 14.45
CA SER A 56 7.19 -2.04 13.06
C SER A 56 6.85 -3.37 12.36
N GLU A 57 7.65 -4.42 12.53
CA GLU A 57 7.36 -5.77 12.02
C GLU A 57 6.08 -6.36 12.62
N ILE A 58 5.85 -6.17 13.92
CA ILE A 58 4.57 -6.56 14.56
C ILE A 58 3.42 -5.75 13.97
N GLY A 59 3.62 -4.46 13.68
CA GLY A 59 2.63 -3.62 13.00
C GLY A 59 2.28 -4.12 11.62
N ILE A 60 3.26 -4.47 10.80
CA ILE A 60 3.05 -5.10 9.50
C ILE A 60 2.25 -6.40 9.67
N PHE A 61 2.63 -7.25 10.62
CA PHE A 61 1.94 -8.51 10.88
C PHE A 61 0.46 -8.29 11.23
N ILE A 62 0.16 -7.41 12.20
CA ILE A 62 -1.22 -7.11 12.63
C ILE A 62 -2.00 -6.50 11.47
N LEU A 63 -1.39 -5.59 10.71
CA LEU A 63 -2.04 -4.91 9.58
C LEU A 63 -2.45 -5.92 8.49
N MET A 64 -1.54 -6.83 8.14
CA MET A 64 -1.78 -7.85 7.11
C MET A 64 -2.75 -8.93 7.60
N LEU A 65 -2.66 -9.31 8.88
CA LEU A 65 -3.62 -10.21 9.52
C LEU A 65 -5.03 -9.62 9.49
N ASN A 66 -5.20 -8.36 9.88
CA ASN A 66 -6.49 -7.68 9.86
C ASN A 66 -7.03 -7.52 8.43
N SER A 67 -6.19 -7.16 7.45
CA SER A 67 -6.57 -7.09 6.04
C SER A 67 -7.10 -8.45 5.50
N GLY A 68 -6.44 -9.55 5.89
CA GLY A 68 -6.92 -10.90 5.56
C GLY A 68 -8.26 -11.23 6.23
N MET A 69 -8.51 -10.77 7.46
CA MET A 69 -9.77 -10.98 8.18
C MET A 69 -10.92 -10.14 7.63
N GLU A 70 -10.64 -8.94 7.12
CA GLU A 70 -11.64 -8.06 6.50
C GLU A 70 -12.10 -8.56 5.12
N SER A 71 -11.35 -9.50 4.52
CA SER A 71 -11.65 -10.05 3.20
C SER A 71 -12.97 -10.84 3.18
N ASP A 72 -13.98 -10.31 2.49
CA ASP A 72 -15.26 -11.01 2.28
C ASP A 72 -15.18 -12.00 1.10
N ILE A 73 -14.75 -13.22 1.39
CA ILE A 73 -14.63 -14.30 0.41
C ILE A 73 -15.99 -14.65 -0.25
N LYS A 74 -17.12 -14.44 0.43
CA LYS A 74 -18.45 -14.76 -0.12
C LYS A 74 -18.84 -13.72 -1.18
N GLU A 75 -18.65 -12.43 -0.90
CA GLU A 75 -18.84 -11.37 -1.89
C GLU A 75 -17.86 -11.52 -3.06
N MET A 76 -16.60 -11.86 -2.78
CA MET A 76 -15.56 -12.08 -3.79
C MET A 76 -15.99 -13.14 -4.83
N ARG A 77 -16.65 -14.21 -4.40
CA ARG A 77 -17.17 -15.27 -5.29
C ARG A 77 -18.24 -14.78 -6.25
N LYS A 78 -19.07 -13.82 -5.85
CA LYS A 78 -20.16 -13.29 -6.69
C LYS A 78 -19.64 -12.58 -7.94
N TYR A 79 -18.49 -11.91 -7.83
CA TYR A 79 -17.90 -11.11 -8.91
C TYR A 79 -16.51 -11.61 -9.36
N ILE A 80 -16.18 -12.87 -9.07
CA ILE A 80 -14.82 -13.41 -9.19
C ILE A 80 -14.20 -13.23 -10.58
N LYS A 81 -14.97 -13.40 -11.66
CA LYS A 81 -14.47 -13.23 -13.04
C LYS A 81 -13.98 -11.81 -13.29
N ALA A 82 -14.80 -10.81 -12.93
CA ALA A 82 -14.45 -9.41 -13.12
C ALA A 82 -13.26 -9.03 -12.22
N SER A 83 -13.35 -9.33 -10.93
CA SER A 83 -12.30 -8.98 -9.96
C SER A 83 -10.96 -9.62 -10.28
N THR A 84 -10.93 -10.87 -10.75
CA THR A 84 -9.69 -11.55 -11.14
C THR A 84 -9.04 -10.89 -12.36
N LEU A 85 -9.82 -10.57 -13.40
CA LEU A 85 -9.29 -9.87 -14.58
C LEU A 85 -8.79 -8.47 -14.25
N ILE A 86 -9.50 -7.75 -13.39
CA ILE A 86 -9.10 -6.42 -12.91
C ILE A 86 -7.78 -6.52 -12.13
N ALA A 87 -7.66 -7.45 -11.18
CA ALA A 87 -6.45 -7.64 -10.39
C ALA A 87 -5.25 -8.06 -11.26
N ILE A 88 -5.42 -9.06 -12.15
CA ILE A 88 -4.35 -9.52 -13.04
C ILE A 88 -3.85 -8.38 -13.93
N MET A 89 -4.74 -7.66 -14.61
CA MET A 89 -4.34 -6.54 -15.47
C MET A 89 -3.80 -5.36 -14.66
N GLY A 90 -4.36 -5.13 -13.47
CA GLY A 90 -3.90 -4.14 -12.50
C GLY A 90 -2.50 -4.43 -11.97
N VAL A 91 -2.06 -5.68 -11.94
CA VAL A 91 -0.69 -6.06 -11.56
C VAL A 91 0.24 -6.09 -12.77
N ILE A 92 -0.15 -6.76 -13.86
CA ILE A 92 0.72 -6.97 -15.03
C ILE A 92 1.14 -5.64 -15.65
N VAL A 93 0.21 -4.68 -15.80
CA VAL A 93 0.53 -3.41 -16.46
C VAL A 93 1.59 -2.62 -15.69
N PRO A 94 1.47 -2.36 -14.37
CA PRO A 94 2.58 -1.80 -13.60
C PRO A 94 3.83 -2.67 -13.57
N ALA A 95 3.68 -3.99 -13.39
CA ALA A 95 4.81 -4.91 -13.29
C ALA A 95 5.68 -4.97 -14.56
N VAL A 96 5.15 -4.58 -15.72
CA VAL A 96 5.92 -4.45 -16.97
C VAL A 96 6.40 -3.02 -17.21
N SER A 97 5.55 -2.02 -16.98
CA SER A 97 5.86 -0.62 -17.29
C SER A 97 6.89 0.00 -16.35
N PHE A 98 6.84 -0.31 -15.06
CA PHE A 98 7.81 0.22 -14.08
C PHE A 98 9.23 -0.28 -14.33
N PRO A 99 9.49 -1.58 -14.57
CA PRO A 99 10.84 -2.01 -14.89
C PRO A 99 11.41 -1.32 -16.13
N ILE A 100 10.60 -1.13 -17.17
CA ILE A 100 11.01 -0.39 -18.37
C ILE A 100 11.38 1.05 -18.02
N ALA A 101 10.52 1.77 -17.30
CA ALA A 101 10.77 3.16 -16.92
C ALA A 101 12.02 3.31 -16.04
N PHE A 102 12.21 2.42 -15.07
CA PHE A 102 13.39 2.41 -14.19
C PHE A 102 14.68 2.10 -14.96
N MET A 103 14.65 1.12 -15.88
CA MET A 103 15.81 0.83 -16.71
C MET A 103 16.17 2.00 -17.63
N LEU A 104 15.18 2.69 -18.20
CA LEU A 104 15.40 3.88 -19.03
C LEU A 104 16.03 5.04 -18.24
N LEU A 105 15.79 5.12 -16.93
CA LEU A 105 16.40 6.08 -16.02
C LEU A 105 17.73 5.59 -15.42
N GLY A 106 18.26 4.45 -15.87
CA GLY A 106 19.58 3.94 -15.49
C GLY A 106 19.62 3.12 -14.20
N TYR A 107 18.47 2.71 -13.64
CA TYR A 107 18.43 1.85 -12.46
C TYR A 107 18.75 0.39 -12.83
N THR A 108 19.31 -0.35 -11.87
CA THR A 108 19.67 -1.76 -12.07
C THR A 108 18.44 -2.63 -12.31
N LEU A 109 18.58 -3.71 -13.07
CA LEU A 109 17.46 -4.62 -13.38
C LEU A 109 16.74 -5.12 -12.11
N LYS A 110 17.48 -5.41 -11.03
CA LYS A 110 16.91 -5.87 -9.76
C LYS A 110 15.98 -4.81 -9.17
N VAL A 111 16.43 -3.56 -9.08
CA VAL A 111 15.63 -2.45 -8.57
C VAL A 111 14.43 -2.18 -9.47
N SER A 112 14.62 -2.22 -10.78
CA SER A 112 13.57 -2.00 -11.78
C SER A 112 12.44 -3.03 -11.68
N LEU A 113 12.79 -4.32 -11.58
CA LEU A 113 11.82 -5.39 -11.37
C LEU A 113 11.11 -5.28 -10.02
N PHE A 114 11.84 -4.91 -8.96
CA PHE A 114 11.26 -4.68 -7.64
C PHE A 114 10.27 -3.51 -7.62
N ALA A 115 10.58 -2.41 -8.35
CA ALA A 115 9.66 -1.29 -8.53
C ALA A 115 8.34 -1.75 -9.16
N GLY A 116 8.40 -2.64 -10.16
CA GLY A 116 7.23 -3.26 -10.75
C GLY A 116 6.33 -3.98 -9.74
N VAL A 117 6.93 -4.65 -8.75
CA VAL A 117 6.19 -5.31 -7.67
C VAL A 117 5.60 -4.28 -6.70
N VAL A 118 6.40 -3.34 -6.20
CA VAL A 118 5.95 -2.29 -5.26
C VAL A 118 4.78 -1.49 -5.84
N PHE A 119 4.95 -0.96 -7.04
CA PHE A 119 3.93 -0.20 -7.73
C PHE A 119 2.93 -1.10 -8.46
N SER A 120 2.84 -2.39 -8.17
CA SER A 120 1.67 -3.20 -8.53
C SER A 120 0.61 -3.19 -7.43
N ALA A 121 0.99 -3.06 -6.16
CA ALA A 121 0.06 -3.17 -5.03
C ALA A 121 -0.89 -1.97 -4.86
N THR A 122 -2.16 -2.24 -4.58
CA THR A 122 -3.22 -1.24 -4.35
C THR A 122 -3.46 -1.00 -2.85
N SER A 123 -4.24 0.02 -2.49
CA SER A 123 -4.74 0.25 -1.12
C SER A 123 -6.26 0.21 -1.07
N ILE A 124 -6.80 -0.67 -0.22
CA ILE A 124 -8.24 -0.85 -0.01
C ILE A 124 -8.83 0.30 0.82
N SER A 125 -8.13 0.73 1.88
CA SER A 125 -8.65 1.65 2.90
C SER A 125 -9.13 2.99 2.34
N ILE A 126 -8.38 3.55 1.39
CA ILE A 126 -8.68 4.86 0.81
C ILE A 126 -9.89 4.77 -0.11
N THR A 127 -9.92 3.72 -0.92
CA THR A 127 -11.01 3.46 -1.84
C THR A 127 -12.29 3.13 -1.07
N LEU A 128 -12.21 2.37 0.01
CA LEU A 128 -13.31 2.17 0.96
C LEU A 128 -13.85 3.49 1.50
N ALA A 129 -12.98 4.38 1.99
CA ALA A 129 -13.38 5.67 2.53
C ALA A 129 -14.11 6.53 1.49
N VAL A 130 -13.59 6.60 0.25
CA VAL A 130 -14.22 7.39 -0.83
C VAL A 130 -15.53 6.75 -1.30
N LEU A 131 -15.60 5.41 -1.39
CA LEU A 131 -16.86 4.71 -1.68
C LEU A 131 -17.90 4.94 -0.59
N ALA A 132 -17.50 4.97 0.68
CA ALA A 132 -18.37 5.25 1.81
C ALA A 132 -18.92 6.67 1.75
N GLU A 133 -18.04 7.65 1.53
CA GLU A 133 -18.39 9.07 1.37
C GLU A 133 -19.40 9.28 0.23
N GLN A 134 -19.21 8.57 -0.89
CA GLN A 134 -20.11 8.64 -2.05
C GLN A 134 -21.34 7.73 -1.93
N LYS A 135 -21.52 7.00 -0.81
CA LYS A 135 -22.60 6.02 -0.59
C LYS A 135 -22.66 4.92 -1.65
N LYS A 136 -21.51 4.51 -2.19
CA LYS A 136 -21.38 3.49 -3.24
C LYS A 136 -20.83 2.14 -2.75
N LEU A 137 -20.60 1.96 -1.45
CA LEU A 137 -20.08 0.70 -0.87
C LEU A 137 -20.94 -0.52 -1.24
N ALA A 138 -22.25 -0.43 -1.05
CA ALA A 138 -23.19 -1.54 -1.30
C ALA A 138 -23.54 -1.74 -2.79
N THR A 139 -22.84 -1.08 -3.72
CA THR A 139 -23.10 -1.22 -5.16
C THR A 139 -22.29 -2.37 -5.76
N PRO A 140 -22.72 -2.95 -6.90
CA PRO A 140 -21.91 -3.94 -7.62
C PRO A 140 -20.51 -3.45 -7.96
N MET A 141 -20.37 -2.17 -8.33
CA MET A 141 -19.06 -1.56 -8.59
C MET A 141 -18.19 -1.53 -7.32
N GLY A 142 -18.76 -1.11 -6.19
CA GLY A 142 -18.07 -1.11 -4.89
C GLY A 142 -17.56 -2.51 -4.54
N ALA A 143 -18.44 -3.51 -4.58
CA ALA A 143 -18.07 -4.91 -4.32
C ALA A 143 -16.97 -5.43 -5.27
N ILE A 144 -17.05 -5.10 -6.57
CA ILE A 144 -16.03 -5.49 -7.56
C ILE A 144 -14.67 -4.88 -7.23
N ILE A 145 -14.62 -3.59 -6.89
CA ILE A 145 -13.38 -2.87 -6.56
C ILE A 145 -12.73 -3.49 -5.32
N LEU A 146 -13.51 -3.69 -4.25
CA LEU A 146 -12.99 -4.25 -2.99
C LEU A 146 -12.49 -5.68 -3.18
N SER A 147 -13.26 -6.51 -3.88
CA SER A 147 -12.88 -7.88 -4.26
C SER A 147 -11.62 -7.90 -5.14
N ALA A 148 -11.50 -6.99 -6.11
CA ALA A 148 -10.32 -6.90 -6.96
C ALA A 148 -9.07 -6.46 -6.18
N ALA A 149 -9.21 -5.53 -5.23
CA ALA A 149 -8.11 -5.05 -4.42
C ALA A 149 -7.57 -6.11 -3.45
N VAL A 150 -8.44 -6.95 -2.87
CA VAL A 150 -8.01 -8.13 -2.09
C VAL A 150 -7.19 -9.11 -2.94
N LEU A 151 -7.67 -9.40 -4.16
CA LEU A 151 -6.92 -10.27 -5.09
C LEU A 151 -5.60 -9.63 -5.53
N ASP A 152 -5.57 -8.32 -5.72
CA ASP A 152 -4.38 -7.54 -6.05
C ASP A 152 -3.32 -7.66 -4.95
N ASP A 153 -3.70 -7.55 -3.67
CA ASP A 153 -2.81 -7.72 -2.51
C ASP A 153 -2.23 -9.14 -2.44
N ILE A 154 -3.05 -10.17 -2.67
CA ILE A 154 -2.59 -11.57 -2.75
C ILE A 154 -1.55 -11.72 -3.85
N ILE A 155 -1.83 -11.23 -5.06
CA ILE A 155 -0.93 -11.34 -6.20
C ILE A 155 0.37 -10.57 -5.93
N ALA A 156 0.29 -9.37 -5.34
CA ALA A 156 1.46 -8.56 -5.01
C ALA A 156 2.36 -9.23 -3.94
N LEU A 157 1.75 -9.83 -2.92
CA LEU A 157 2.46 -10.60 -1.88
C LEU A 157 3.14 -11.85 -2.44
N ILE A 158 2.47 -12.55 -3.37
CA ILE A 158 3.09 -13.67 -4.08
C ILE A 158 4.24 -13.15 -4.96
N ALA A 159 4.05 -12.04 -5.69
CA ALA A 159 5.05 -11.46 -6.55
C ALA A 159 6.32 -11.03 -5.80
N VAL A 160 6.20 -10.37 -4.63
CA VAL A 160 7.36 -10.00 -3.80
C VAL A 160 8.07 -11.24 -3.24
N THR A 161 7.31 -12.27 -2.88
CA THR A 161 7.87 -13.54 -2.40
C THR A 161 8.69 -14.21 -3.50
N LEU A 162 8.11 -14.36 -4.70
CA LEU A 162 8.80 -14.95 -5.85
C LEU A 162 10.02 -14.12 -6.24
N PHE A 163 9.92 -12.79 -6.26
CA PHE A 163 11.04 -11.91 -6.51
C PHE A 163 12.18 -12.15 -5.52
N SER A 164 11.87 -12.20 -4.23
CA SER A 164 12.85 -12.41 -3.16
C SER A 164 13.54 -13.77 -3.27
N VAL A 165 12.80 -14.82 -3.64
CA VAL A 165 13.33 -16.19 -3.84
C VAL A 165 14.25 -16.28 -5.04
N PHE A 166 13.81 -15.79 -6.20
CA PHE A 166 14.51 -16.06 -7.47
C PHE A 166 15.55 -15.00 -7.85
N ILE A 167 15.36 -13.75 -7.40
CA ILE A 167 16.17 -12.59 -7.83
C ILE A 167 16.93 -11.98 -6.64
N GLY A 168 16.35 -12.06 -5.45
CA GLY A 168 16.89 -11.47 -4.21
C GLY A 168 18.20 -12.08 -3.69
N GLY A 169 18.65 -13.23 -4.22
CA GLY A 169 19.99 -13.76 -3.93
C GLY A 169 20.08 -14.78 -2.80
N GLY A 170 18.96 -15.41 -2.40
CA GLY A 170 19.01 -16.70 -1.70
C GLY A 170 19.26 -16.63 -0.20
N ALA A 171 18.34 -16.03 0.54
CA ALA A 171 17.87 -16.59 1.80
C ALA A 171 16.42 -16.14 1.95
N LEU A 172 15.50 -17.09 2.15
CA LEU A 172 14.14 -16.77 2.58
C LEU A 172 14.24 -16.12 3.96
N GLY A 173 14.38 -14.79 4.00
CA GLY A 173 14.17 -14.05 5.23
C GLY A 173 12.74 -14.32 5.65
N VAL A 174 12.53 -14.94 6.83
CA VAL A 174 11.19 -15.20 7.37
C VAL A 174 10.34 -13.91 7.35
N GLY A 175 10.98 -12.74 7.46
CA GLY A 175 10.36 -11.42 7.36
C GLY A 175 9.70 -11.10 6.00
N SER A 176 10.15 -11.64 4.87
CA SER A 176 9.50 -11.39 3.57
C SER A 176 8.24 -12.25 3.36
N LEU A 177 8.18 -13.41 4.02
CA LEU A 177 7.00 -14.28 4.03
C LEU A 177 5.97 -13.87 5.09
N LEU A 178 6.41 -13.17 6.13
CA LEU A 178 5.57 -12.82 7.28
C LEU A 178 4.27 -12.08 6.88
N PRO A 179 4.27 -11.09 5.98
CA PRO A 179 3.03 -10.44 5.51
C PRO A 179 2.08 -11.40 4.81
N LEU A 180 2.61 -12.28 3.94
CA LEU A 180 1.81 -13.26 3.21
C LEU A 180 1.20 -14.30 4.16
N ILE A 181 1.98 -14.78 5.14
CA ILE A 181 1.51 -15.72 6.16
C ILE A 181 0.43 -15.05 7.03
N ALA A 182 0.67 -13.82 7.50
CA ALA A 182 -0.30 -13.06 8.28
C ALA A 182 -1.63 -12.87 7.53
N PHE A 183 -1.56 -12.46 6.27
CA PHE A 183 -2.73 -12.28 5.41
C PHE A 183 -3.49 -13.60 5.20
N ALA A 184 -2.78 -14.69 4.89
CA ALA A 184 -3.38 -16.02 4.73
C ALA A 184 -4.05 -16.51 6.03
N MET A 185 -3.40 -16.30 7.19
CA MET A 185 -3.99 -16.60 8.50
C MET A 185 -5.25 -15.78 8.73
N GLY A 186 -5.27 -14.50 8.33
CA GLY A 186 -6.45 -13.65 8.46
C GLY A 186 -7.66 -14.20 7.71
N ILE A 187 -7.45 -14.64 6.46
CA ILE A 187 -8.49 -15.28 5.65
C ILE A 187 -9.02 -16.55 6.32
N LEU A 188 -8.13 -17.37 6.91
CA LEU A 188 -8.54 -18.59 7.61
C LEU A 188 -9.34 -18.28 8.88
N LEU A 189 -8.90 -17.28 9.66
CA LEU A 189 -9.53 -16.86 10.90
C LEU A 189 -10.91 -16.24 10.66
N ARG A 190 -11.17 -15.64 9.49
CA ARG A 190 -12.49 -15.09 9.13
C ARG A 190 -13.64 -16.09 9.24
N LYS A 191 -13.37 -17.40 9.17
CA LYS A 191 -14.38 -18.46 9.32
C LYS A 191 -14.76 -18.76 10.78
N VAL A 192 -14.00 -18.25 11.75
CA VAL A 192 -14.22 -18.50 13.17
C VAL A 192 -15.29 -17.55 13.72
N SER A 193 -16.10 -18.03 14.66
CA SER A 193 -17.25 -17.31 15.22
C SER A 193 -16.90 -15.98 15.88
N PHE A 194 -15.72 -15.85 16.48
CA PHE A 194 -15.25 -14.61 17.13
C PHE A 194 -14.37 -13.73 16.23
N SER A 195 -14.28 -14.02 14.93
CA SER A 195 -13.36 -13.34 14.01
C SER A 195 -13.55 -11.82 13.96
N GLU A 196 -14.79 -11.32 14.00
CA GLU A 196 -15.06 -9.89 14.01
C GLU A 196 -14.56 -9.20 15.29
N GLN A 197 -14.74 -9.84 16.44
CA GLN A 197 -14.26 -9.33 17.73
C GLN A 197 -12.73 -9.32 17.77
N LEU A 198 -12.10 -10.37 17.23
CA LEU A 198 -10.65 -10.44 17.09
C LEU A 198 -10.13 -9.34 16.15
N ALA A 199 -10.77 -9.13 14.98
CA ALA A 199 -10.38 -8.10 14.02
C ALA A 199 -10.46 -6.71 14.65
N GLN A 200 -11.57 -6.42 15.34
CA GLN A 200 -11.76 -5.15 16.06
C GLN A 200 -10.71 -4.94 17.15
N GLY A 201 -10.38 -5.98 17.93
CA GLY A 201 -9.35 -5.91 18.95
C GLY A 201 -7.95 -5.69 18.37
N LEU A 202 -7.60 -6.42 17.31
CA LEU A 202 -6.34 -6.25 16.59
C LEU A 202 -6.22 -4.87 15.96
N ASN A 203 -7.29 -4.37 15.35
CA ASN A 203 -7.32 -3.04 14.75
C ASN A 203 -7.22 -1.93 15.81
N TRP A 204 -7.85 -2.11 16.98
CA TRP A 204 -7.71 -1.19 18.11
C TRP A 204 -6.26 -1.16 18.61
N MET A 205 -5.63 -2.32 18.82
CA MET A 205 -4.22 -2.39 19.22
C MET A 205 -3.29 -1.81 18.14
N GLY A 206 -3.58 -2.12 16.88
CA GLY A 206 -2.84 -1.65 15.72
C GLY A 206 -2.86 -0.13 15.62
N SER A 207 -4.04 0.47 15.59
CA SER A 207 -4.22 1.92 15.42
C SER A 207 -3.61 2.77 16.55
N TRP A 208 -3.60 2.28 17.78
CA TRP A 208 -3.06 3.03 18.92
C TRP A 208 -1.56 2.84 19.15
N LEU A 209 -0.98 1.73 18.68
CA LEU A 209 0.41 1.41 18.98
C LEU A 209 1.21 1.02 17.75
N PHE A 210 0.81 -0.02 17.02
CA PHE A 210 1.69 -0.64 16.04
C PHE A 210 1.71 0.03 14.66
N TYR A 211 0.55 0.47 14.14
CA TYR A 211 0.47 1.16 12.84
C TYR A 211 1.19 2.52 12.88
N PRO A 212 1.01 3.37 13.91
CA PRO A 212 1.73 4.64 13.98
C PRO A 212 3.25 4.44 14.04
N ILE A 213 3.73 3.39 14.73
CA ILE A 213 5.15 3.02 14.72
C ILE A 213 5.59 2.52 13.35
N PHE A 214 4.83 1.62 12.71
CA PHE A 214 5.16 1.09 11.38
C PHE A 214 5.31 2.23 10.36
N PHE A 215 4.24 3.01 10.14
CA PHE A 215 4.25 4.09 9.15
C PHE A 215 5.19 5.23 9.54
N GLY A 216 5.27 5.59 10.83
CA GLY A 216 6.23 6.57 11.32
C GLY A 216 7.67 6.13 11.06
N SER A 217 8.00 4.86 11.30
CA SER A 217 9.35 4.31 11.12
C SER A 217 9.82 4.35 9.66
N ILE A 218 8.91 4.12 8.71
CA ILE A 218 9.20 4.27 7.28
C ILE A 218 9.60 5.72 6.99
N GLY A 219 8.85 6.69 7.54
CA GLY A 219 9.15 8.11 7.36
C GLY A 219 10.49 8.55 7.98
N LEU A 220 10.90 7.95 9.11
CA LEU A 220 12.18 8.26 9.77
C LEU A 220 13.40 7.98 8.89
N GLY A 221 13.30 6.97 8.01
CA GLY A 221 14.39 6.54 7.13
C GLY A 221 14.55 7.37 5.86
N ILE A 222 13.63 8.31 5.59
CA ILE A 222 13.69 9.14 4.39
C ILE A 222 14.66 10.29 4.63
N ALA A 223 15.67 10.43 3.76
CA ALA A 223 16.58 11.55 3.72
C ALA A 223 16.22 12.51 2.58
N LEU A 224 15.65 13.69 2.90
CA LEU A 224 15.20 14.67 1.91
C LEU A 224 16.36 15.26 1.07
N GLN A 225 17.58 15.25 1.60
CA GLN A 225 18.78 15.75 0.92
C GLN A 225 19.07 14.95 -0.36
N ASP A 226 18.76 13.67 -0.37
CA ASP A 226 18.94 12.78 -1.53
C ASP A 226 17.90 13.04 -2.63
N LEU A 227 16.80 13.74 -2.32
CA LEU A 227 15.69 13.97 -3.26
C LEU A 227 15.91 15.14 -4.21
N ASN A 228 16.79 16.09 -3.88
CA ASN A 228 16.97 17.32 -4.66
C ASN A 228 17.32 17.05 -6.13
N ASN A 229 18.12 16.01 -6.39
CA ASN A 229 18.51 15.60 -7.74
C ASN A 229 17.61 14.48 -8.31
N LYS A 230 16.58 14.06 -7.57
CA LYS A 230 15.70 12.92 -7.89
C LYS A 230 14.24 13.33 -8.11
N LEU A 231 13.94 14.63 -8.11
CA LEU A 231 12.60 15.16 -8.37
C LEU A 231 12.00 14.65 -9.68
N LEU A 232 12.79 14.63 -10.77
CA LEU A 232 12.31 14.17 -12.07
C LEU A 232 11.90 12.67 -12.06
N PRO A 233 12.75 11.73 -11.61
CA PRO A 233 12.34 10.33 -11.40
C PRO A 233 11.08 10.19 -10.55
N ILE A 234 10.98 10.90 -9.42
CA ILE A 234 9.82 10.83 -8.51
C ILE A 234 8.53 11.25 -9.21
N MET A 235 8.56 12.35 -9.96
CA MET A 235 7.41 12.82 -10.74
C MET A 235 7.01 11.78 -11.79
N ILE A 236 7.98 11.21 -12.50
CA ILE A 236 7.73 10.15 -13.49
C ILE A 236 7.08 8.94 -12.82
N PHE A 237 7.63 8.45 -11.70
CA PHE A 237 7.10 7.28 -10.99
C PHE A 237 5.70 7.53 -10.44
N SER A 238 5.43 8.74 -9.93
CA SER A 238 4.10 9.12 -9.42
C SER A 238 3.05 9.13 -10.54
N ILE A 239 3.38 9.75 -11.68
CA ILE A 239 2.50 9.80 -12.85
C ILE A 239 2.29 8.39 -13.40
N LEU A 240 3.37 7.60 -13.51
CA LEU A 240 3.31 6.22 -13.98
C LEU A 240 2.46 5.36 -13.04
N ALA A 241 2.58 5.52 -11.72
CA ALA A 241 1.80 4.79 -10.72
C ALA A 241 0.30 5.00 -10.90
N ILE A 242 -0.09 6.24 -11.22
CA ILE A 242 -1.50 6.61 -11.47
C ILE A 242 -1.97 6.04 -12.81
N ILE A 243 -1.25 6.33 -13.90
CA ILE A 243 -1.65 5.96 -15.25
C ILE A 243 -1.74 4.45 -15.40
N THR A 244 -0.67 3.74 -15.05
CA THR A 244 -0.57 2.29 -15.28
C THR A 244 -1.63 1.53 -14.51
N LYS A 245 -1.94 1.98 -13.29
CA LYS A 245 -2.94 1.32 -12.46
C LYS A 245 -4.36 1.62 -12.88
N PHE A 246 -4.63 2.89 -13.22
CA PHE A 246 -5.91 3.29 -13.80
C PHE A 246 -6.21 2.49 -15.07
N PHE A 247 -5.27 2.46 -16.03
CA PHE A 247 -5.48 1.79 -17.30
C PHE A 247 -5.44 0.27 -17.18
N GLY A 248 -4.55 -0.32 -16.38
CA GLY A 248 -4.53 -1.77 -16.14
C GLY A 248 -5.87 -2.28 -15.61
N SER A 249 -6.38 -1.62 -14.56
CA SER A 249 -7.66 -1.98 -13.95
C SER A 249 -8.86 -1.69 -14.86
N LEU A 250 -8.82 -0.58 -15.62
CA LEU A 250 -9.84 -0.24 -16.62
C LEU A 250 -9.90 -1.26 -17.76
N ILE A 251 -8.75 -1.73 -18.24
CA ILE A 251 -8.68 -2.77 -19.28
C ILE A 251 -9.26 -4.07 -18.71
N GLY A 252 -8.84 -4.50 -17.52
CA GLY A 252 -9.40 -5.69 -16.86
C GLY A 252 -10.93 -5.60 -16.69
N ALA A 253 -11.44 -4.44 -16.27
CA ALA A 253 -12.87 -4.19 -16.14
C ALA A 253 -13.60 -4.27 -17.48
N LYS A 254 -13.07 -3.68 -18.54
CA LYS A 254 -13.67 -3.78 -19.89
C LYS A 254 -13.65 -5.20 -20.44
N LEU A 255 -12.55 -5.94 -20.24
CA LEU A 255 -12.44 -7.34 -20.65
C LEU A 255 -13.45 -8.24 -19.93
N SER A 256 -13.89 -7.84 -18.73
CA SER A 256 -14.95 -8.53 -17.99
C SER A 256 -16.38 -8.18 -18.46
N GLY A 257 -16.53 -7.32 -19.47
CA GLY A 257 -17.82 -6.94 -20.05
C GLY A 257 -18.55 -5.78 -19.35
N LEU A 258 -17.88 -5.08 -18.43
CA LEU A 258 -18.47 -3.92 -17.74
C LEU A 258 -18.54 -2.70 -18.66
N ASN A 259 -19.57 -1.86 -18.47
CA ASN A 259 -19.73 -0.65 -19.26
C ASN A 259 -18.56 0.34 -19.03
N LYS A 260 -18.37 1.27 -19.98
CA LYS A 260 -17.23 2.20 -19.95
C LYS A 260 -17.19 3.05 -18.67
N THR A 261 -18.35 3.52 -18.19
CA THR A 261 -18.44 4.37 -17.00
C THR A 261 -18.05 3.63 -15.73
N VAL A 262 -18.56 2.42 -15.53
CA VAL A 262 -18.20 1.55 -14.40
C VAL A 262 -16.73 1.12 -14.51
N ALA A 263 -16.24 0.78 -15.70
CA ALA A 263 -14.84 0.43 -15.90
C ALA A 263 -13.88 1.60 -15.59
N GLN A 264 -14.28 2.85 -15.90
CA GLN A 264 -13.52 4.05 -15.53
C GLN A 264 -13.52 4.29 -14.03
N ALA A 265 -14.66 4.12 -13.38
CA ALA A 265 -14.75 4.21 -11.93
C ALA A 265 -13.90 3.13 -11.25
N ILE A 266 -13.96 1.87 -11.69
CA ILE A 266 -13.09 0.80 -11.21
C ILE A 266 -11.62 1.15 -11.40
N GLY A 267 -11.25 1.63 -12.59
CA GLY A 267 -9.90 2.12 -12.87
C GLY A 267 -9.43 3.13 -11.83
N ALA A 268 -10.28 4.12 -11.50
CA ALA A 268 -9.97 5.14 -10.51
C ALA A 268 -9.87 4.59 -9.09
N GLY A 269 -10.78 3.67 -8.72
CA GLY A 269 -10.81 3.02 -7.42
C GLY A 269 -9.56 2.18 -7.12
N MET A 270 -8.81 1.79 -8.16
CA MET A 270 -7.60 1.00 -8.00
C MET A 270 -6.31 1.84 -8.03
N ILE A 271 -6.37 3.16 -8.25
CA ILE A 271 -5.17 4.02 -8.37
C ILE A 271 -4.33 4.04 -7.10
N SER A 272 -5.00 4.06 -5.95
CA SER A 272 -4.36 4.37 -4.68
C SER A 272 -3.24 3.38 -4.35
N ARG A 273 -2.05 3.91 -4.09
CA ARG A 273 -0.97 3.20 -3.40
C ARG A 273 -1.08 3.51 -1.92
N GLY A 274 -0.80 2.55 -1.07
CA GLY A 274 -0.90 2.76 0.36
C GLY A 274 -0.18 1.69 1.12
N GLU A 275 -0.85 1.12 2.10
CA GLU A 275 -0.30 0.20 3.09
C GLU A 275 0.53 -0.92 2.44
N MET A 276 -0.04 -1.59 1.44
CA MET A 276 0.59 -2.75 0.81
C MET A 276 1.87 -2.37 0.04
N ALA A 277 1.88 -1.25 -0.68
CA ALA A 277 3.07 -0.77 -1.38
C ALA A 277 4.20 -0.41 -0.40
N LEU A 278 3.85 0.15 0.76
CA LEU A 278 4.79 0.49 1.84
C LEU A 278 5.33 -0.77 2.53
N VAL A 279 4.50 -1.79 2.76
CA VAL A 279 4.91 -3.09 3.28
C VAL A 279 5.93 -3.75 2.35
N ILE A 280 5.68 -3.78 1.04
CA ILE A 280 6.61 -4.33 0.05
C ILE A 280 7.90 -3.50 0.02
N THR A 281 7.80 -2.17 0.05
CA THR A 281 8.99 -1.30 0.11
C THR A 281 9.84 -1.59 1.34
N GLN A 282 9.21 -1.76 2.51
CA GLN A 282 9.91 -2.10 3.75
C GLN A 282 10.58 -3.47 3.68
N ILE A 283 9.95 -4.48 3.06
CA ILE A 283 10.60 -5.78 2.78
C ILE A 283 11.86 -5.57 1.94
N GLY A 284 11.79 -4.69 0.93
CA GLY A 284 12.92 -4.32 0.08
C GLY A 284 14.07 -3.70 0.86
N ILE A 285 13.77 -2.77 1.77
CA ILE A 285 14.75 -2.10 2.64
C ILE A 285 15.39 -3.13 3.59
N SER A 286 14.58 -3.88 4.35
CA SER A 286 15.08 -4.84 5.34
C SER A 286 15.87 -5.99 4.70
N SER A 287 15.54 -6.36 3.46
CA SER A 287 16.26 -7.39 2.69
C SER A 287 17.43 -6.84 1.87
N HIS A 288 17.77 -5.55 1.99
CA HIS A 288 18.84 -4.87 1.25
C HIS A 288 18.69 -4.97 -0.28
N LEU A 289 17.45 -5.10 -0.77
CA LEU A 289 17.12 -5.18 -2.20
C LEU A 289 17.12 -3.80 -2.86
N ILE A 290 16.80 -2.76 -2.09
CA ILE A 290 16.83 -1.35 -2.50
C ILE A 290 17.63 -0.56 -1.47
N GLY A 291 18.41 0.42 -1.94
CA GLY A 291 19.14 1.34 -1.08
C GLY A 291 18.27 2.52 -0.63
N ASP A 292 18.75 3.26 0.37
CA ASP A 292 18.01 4.35 1.03
C ASP A 292 17.48 5.40 0.03
N ALA A 293 18.31 5.86 -0.90
CA ALA A 293 17.90 6.84 -1.91
C ALA A 293 16.74 6.35 -2.80
N VAL A 294 16.78 5.09 -3.25
CA VAL A 294 15.71 4.48 -4.06
C VAL A 294 14.44 4.30 -3.23
N SER A 295 14.60 3.90 -1.96
CA SER A 295 13.46 3.73 -1.05
C SER A 295 12.73 5.06 -0.82
N ALA A 296 13.47 6.16 -0.69
CA ALA A 296 12.91 7.50 -0.56
C ALA A 296 12.13 7.90 -1.82
N GLU A 297 12.66 7.63 -3.02
CA GLU A 297 11.94 7.85 -4.28
C GLU A 297 10.61 7.06 -4.33
N PHE A 298 10.61 5.81 -3.88
CA PHE A 298 9.41 4.96 -3.84
C PHE A 298 8.37 5.52 -2.90
N ILE A 299 8.75 5.82 -1.65
CA ILE A 299 7.82 6.27 -0.61
C ILE A 299 7.21 7.61 -0.99
N VAL A 300 8.00 8.55 -1.52
CA VAL A 300 7.48 9.84 -1.97
C VAL A 300 6.51 9.66 -3.14
N ALA A 301 6.82 8.82 -4.12
CA ALA A 301 5.91 8.54 -5.23
C ALA A 301 4.62 7.84 -4.77
N ILE A 302 4.71 6.94 -3.78
CA ILE A 302 3.55 6.32 -3.12
C ILE A 302 2.70 7.43 -2.49
N ILE A 303 3.27 8.28 -1.61
CA ILE A 303 2.54 9.38 -0.94
C ILE A 303 1.83 10.29 -1.96
N ILE A 304 2.51 10.69 -3.03
CA ILE A 304 1.91 11.54 -4.07
C ILE A 304 0.70 10.84 -4.71
N SER A 305 0.86 9.58 -5.11
CA SER A 305 -0.25 8.83 -5.70
C SER A 305 -1.42 8.60 -4.73
N THR A 306 -1.13 8.41 -3.43
CA THR A 306 -2.10 8.30 -2.35
C THR A 306 -2.92 9.58 -2.19
N ILE A 307 -2.27 10.74 -2.21
CA ILE A 307 -2.90 12.06 -2.09
C ILE A 307 -3.78 12.36 -3.31
N VAL A 308 -3.32 12.00 -4.51
CA VAL A 308 -4.02 12.28 -5.77
C VAL A 308 -5.23 11.36 -5.97
N ALA A 309 -5.19 10.12 -5.45
CA ALA A 309 -6.23 9.12 -5.73
C ALA A 309 -7.66 9.56 -5.35
N PRO A 310 -7.96 10.08 -4.14
CA PRO A 310 -9.31 10.57 -3.80
C PRO A 310 -9.83 11.66 -4.73
N ILE A 311 -8.96 12.55 -5.19
CA ILE A 311 -9.30 13.66 -6.10
C ILE A 311 -9.78 13.10 -7.45
N LEU A 312 -9.15 12.03 -7.94
CA LEU A 312 -9.51 11.37 -9.20
C LEU A 312 -10.72 10.43 -9.06
N MET A 313 -10.89 9.78 -7.91
CA MET A 313 -11.99 8.84 -7.66
C MET A 313 -13.35 9.52 -7.62
N LYS A 314 -13.50 10.60 -6.82
CA LYS A 314 -14.79 11.28 -6.58
C LYS A 314 -15.60 11.60 -7.85
N PRO A 315 -15.03 12.27 -8.89
CA PRO A 315 -15.79 12.63 -10.08
C PRO A 315 -16.14 11.44 -10.99
N LEU A 316 -15.48 10.29 -10.84
CA LEU A 316 -15.76 9.09 -11.63
C LEU A 316 -16.79 8.20 -10.93
N PHE A 317 -16.75 8.12 -9.59
CA PHE A 317 -17.77 7.44 -8.80
C PHE A 317 -19.14 8.11 -8.91
N SER A 318 -19.19 9.44 -8.95
CA SER A 318 -20.45 10.18 -9.08
C SER A 318 -21.15 9.98 -10.43
N LYS A 319 -20.43 9.56 -11.47
CA LYS A 319 -20.99 9.26 -12.80
C LYS A 319 -21.64 7.88 -12.90
N VAL A 320 -21.41 7.01 -11.93
CA VAL A 320 -22.00 5.67 -11.88
C VAL A 320 -23.27 5.74 -11.04
N ASN A 321 -24.42 5.65 -11.69
CA ASN A 321 -25.72 5.62 -11.01
C ASN A 321 -25.92 4.32 -10.24
#